data_AF-A0A941EL14-F1
#
_entry.id   AF-A0A941EL14-F1
#
_cell.length_a   1.000
_cell.length_b   1.000
_cell.length_c   1.000
_cell.angle_alpha   90.00
_cell.angle_beta   90.00
_cell.angle_gamma   90.00
#
_symmetry.space_group_name_H-M   'P 1'
#
loop_
_entity.id
_entity.type
_entity.pdbx_description
1 polymer ?
#
loop_
_entity_poly.entity_id
_entity_poly.type
_entity_poly.pdbx_seq_one_letter_code
_entity_poly.pdbx_strand_id
1 'polypeptide(L)'
;MDWTSVAIPLGSTIVGTLVGAYATYRGTDTAQKKELAAARQARVDANQDAAIAALTASFADILRHVRAIPRPSADTRHQGDIEAAWKDEREKELWSGKLWDIVGPSAMAARTLRDERVRLALLEVFNLLEDWELLFYTYSAYGAPWFVLHAIAEHGVLTLTAFQREERLPAPGEVYRDAKDSFDHVSKLVEARWAEEEAAQAAASGSAPPGAP
;
A
#
# COMPACT_ATOMS: atom_id res chain seq x y z
N MET A 1 -59.73 65.39 30.33
CA MET A 1 -58.68 64.43 30.75
C MET A 1 -58.25 63.69 29.51
N ASP A 2 -57.23 64.21 28.84
CA ASP A 2 -56.65 63.59 27.65
C ASP A 2 -55.70 62.48 28.10
N TRP A 3 -56.06 61.23 27.78
CA TRP A 3 -55.15 60.09 27.84
C TRP A 3 -54.69 59.78 26.41
N THR A 4 -53.82 60.63 25.89
CA THR A 4 -52.96 60.26 24.78
C THR A 4 -51.82 59.39 25.33
N SER A 5 -51.40 58.40 24.53
CA SER A 5 -50.11 57.69 24.66
C SER A 5 -50.11 56.38 25.46
N VAL A 6 -50.91 55.39 25.03
CA VAL A 6 -50.45 53.99 25.11
C VAL A 6 -49.50 53.78 23.93
N ALA A 7 -48.22 54.14 24.14
CA ALA A 7 -47.16 53.82 23.20
C ALA A 7 -46.88 52.32 23.26
N ILE A 8 -47.55 51.56 22.40
CA ILE A 8 -47.20 50.15 22.15
C ILE A 8 -45.89 50.16 21.35
N PRO A 9 -44.78 49.57 21.86
CA PRO A 9 -43.55 49.49 21.11
C PRO A 9 -43.65 48.36 20.06
N LEU A 10 -44.46 48.59 19.01
CA LEU A 10 -44.65 47.65 17.89
C LEU A 10 -43.40 47.53 16.99
N GLY A 11 -42.34 48.31 17.23
CA GLY A 11 -41.11 48.28 16.45
C GLY A 11 -40.03 47.30 16.93
N SER A 12 -40.07 46.87 18.20
CA SER A 12 -38.97 46.10 18.81
C SER A 12 -39.17 44.58 18.73
N THR A 13 -40.41 44.11 18.89
CA THR A 13 -40.74 42.68 18.95
C THR A 13 -40.58 41.97 17.60
N ILE A 14 -40.93 42.62 16.48
CA ILE A 14 -40.82 42.01 15.14
C ILE A 14 -39.36 41.86 14.70
N VAL A 15 -38.52 42.86 14.98
CA VAL A 15 -37.09 42.83 14.66
C VAL A 15 -36.38 41.76 15.52
N GLY A 16 -36.73 41.66 16.81
CA GLY A 16 -36.19 40.62 17.69
C GLY A 16 -36.51 39.19 17.21
N THR A 17 -37.73 38.94 16.74
CA THR A 17 -38.12 37.62 16.20
C THR A 17 -37.43 37.28 14.86
N LEU A 18 -37.21 38.25 13.98
CA LEU A 18 -36.51 38.05 12.71
C LEU A 18 -35.01 37.78 12.92
N VAL A 19 -34.36 38.52 13.82
CA VAL A 19 -32.95 38.30 14.19
C VAL A 19 -32.79 36.95 14.89
N GLY A 20 -33.70 36.59 15.79
CA GLY A 20 -33.72 35.29 16.44
C GLY A 20 -33.88 34.13 15.45
N ALA A 21 -34.83 34.20 14.53
CA ALA A 21 -35.03 33.18 13.49
C ALA A 21 -33.83 33.06 12.54
N TYR A 22 -33.22 34.19 12.16
CA TYR A 22 -32.04 34.21 11.30
C TYR A 22 -30.78 33.65 12.00
N ALA A 23 -30.56 33.99 13.27
CA ALA A 23 -29.48 33.42 14.08
C ALA A 23 -29.67 31.91 14.30
N THR A 24 -30.91 31.47 14.51
CA THR A 24 -31.24 30.05 14.66
C THR A 24 -31.00 29.30 13.34
N TYR A 25 -31.44 29.84 12.21
CA TYR A 25 -31.23 29.26 10.88
C TYR A 25 -29.75 29.15 10.49
N ARG A 26 -28.96 30.21 10.74
CA ARG A 26 -27.50 30.20 10.54
C ARG A 26 -26.79 29.24 11.51
N GLY A 27 -27.28 29.12 12.74
CA GLY A 27 -26.79 28.14 13.73
C GLY A 27 -27.06 26.70 13.30
N THR A 28 -28.24 26.40 12.75
CA THR A 28 -28.59 25.07 12.25
C THR A 28 -27.82 24.70 10.98
N ASP A 29 -27.60 25.62 10.04
CA ASP A 29 -26.81 25.36 8.84
C ASP A 29 -25.32 25.11 9.16
N THR A 30 -24.76 25.86 10.11
CA THR A 30 -23.39 25.63 10.58
C THR A 30 -23.26 24.33 11.39
N ALA A 31 -24.25 23.97 12.21
CA ALA A 31 -24.30 22.69 12.92
C ALA A 31 -24.42 21.50 11.94
N GLN A 32 -25.31 21.57 10.95
CA GLN A 32 -25.47 20.53 9.93
C GLN A 32 -24.21 20.35 9.07
N LYS A 33 -23.55 21.45 8.67
CA LYS A 33 -22.27 21.38 7.97
C LYS A 33 -21.17 20.74 8.81
N LYS A 34 -21.14 21.04 10.11
CA LYS A 34 -20.18 20.44 11.06
C LYS A 34 -20.46 18.96 11.27
N GLU A 35 -21.72 18.55 11.41
CA GLU A 35 -22.11 17.14 11.50
C GLU A 35 -21.77 16.36 10.22
N LEU A 36 -22.04 16.94 9.05
CA LEU A 36 -21.67 16.34 7.76
C LEU A 36 -20.14 16.18 7.64
N ALA A 37 -19.37 17.19 8.05
CA ALA A 37 -17.91 17.14 8.06
C ALA A 37 -17.40 16.07 9.03
N ALA A 38 -17.96 15.98 10.24
CA ALA A 38 -17.63 14.96 11.22
C ALA A 38 -17.97 13.54 10.71
N ALA A 39 -19.14 13.35 10.08
CA ALA A 39 -19.54 12.08 9.50
C ALA A 39 -18.62 11.67 8.32
N ARG A 40 -18.17 12.62 7.51
CA ARG A 40 -17.16 12.37 6.47
C ARG A 40 -15.84 11.97 7.07
N GLN A 41 -15.37 12.67 8.11
CA GLN A 41 -14.11 12.36 8.77
C GLN A 41 -14.16 10.97 9.43
N ALA A 42 -15.24 10.65 10.15
CA ALA A 42 -15.44 9.34 10.76
C ALA A 42 -15.43 8.19 9.74
N ARG A 43 -16.00 8.40 8.54
CA ARG A 43 -15.92 7.40 7.45
C ARG A 43 -14.50 7.22 6.96
N VAL A 44 -13.71 8.29 6.87
CA VAL A 44 -12.33 8.16 6.43
C VAL A 44 -11.49 7.45 7.50
N ASP A 45 -11.69 7.79 8.77
CA ASP A 45 -10.97 7.15 9.87
C ASP A 45 -11.31 5.65 9.94
N ALA A 46 -12.59 5.29 9.79
CA ALA A 46 -13.01 3.89 9.68
C ALA A 46 -12.38 3.16 8.47
N ASN A 47 -12.22 3.84 7.33
CA ASN A 47 -11.52 3.27 6.17
C ASN A 47 -10.02 3.07 6.45
N GLN A 48 -9.37 3.97 7.20
CA GLN A 48 -7.97 3.79 7.62
C GLN A 48 -7.83 2.59 8.56
N ASP A 49 -8.72 2.47 9.55
CA ASP A 49 -8.70 1.35 10.50
C ASP A 49 -8.92 0.01 9.78
N ALA A 50 -9.85 -0.03 8.83
CA ALA A 50 -10.10 -1.21 8.00
C ALA A 50 -8.88 -1.57 7.15
N ALA A 51 -8.20 -0.59 6.55
CA ALA A 51 -6.98 -0.80 5.78
C ALA A 51 -5.85 -1.36 6.66
N ILE A 52 -5.65 -0.78 7.85
CA ILE A 52 -4.66 -1.23 8.81
C ILE A 52 -4.95 -2.68 9.24
N ALA A 53 -6.19 -3.00 9.58
CA ALA A 53 -6.59 -4.36 9.97
C ALA A 53 -6.36 -5.37 8.84
N ALA A 54 -6.72 -5.01 7.60
CA ALA A 54 -6.49 -5.84 6.42
C ALA A 54 -4.99 -6.07 6.17
N LEU A 55 -4.16 -5.04 6.31
CA LEU A 55 -2.71 -5.15 6.17
C LEU A 55 -2.08 -6.03 7.27
N THR A 56 -2.53 -5.90 8.52
CA THR A 56 -2.08 -6.77 9.63
C THR A 56 -2.39 -8.24 9.36
N ALA A 57 -3.62 -8.54 8.92
CA ALA A 57 -4.01 -9.90 8.55
C ALA A 57 -3.18 -10.41 7.36
N SER A 58 -3.01 -9.57 6.33
CA SER A 58 -2.23 -9.90 5.14
C SER A 58 -0.79 -10.27 5.47
N PHE A 59 -0.09 -9.49 6.30
CA PHE A 59 1.29 -9.81 6.67
C PHE A 59 1.40 -11.12 7.47
N ALA A 60 0.40 -11.44 8.31
CA ALA A 60 0.37 -12.73 8.99
C ALA A 60 0.22 -13.89 7.99
N ASP A 61 -0.58 -13.71 6.94
CA ASP A 61 -0.78 -14.69 5.88
C ASP A 61 0.46 -14.83 4.99
N ILE A 62 1.10 -13.70 4.61
CA ILE A 62 2.37 -13.68 3.87
C ILE A 62 3.45 -14.43 4.66
N LEU A 63 3.65 -14.12 5.94
CA LEU A 63 4.65 -14.80 6.77
C LEU A 63 4.36 -16.30 6.90
N ARG A 64 3.09 -16.70 6.99
CA ARG A 64 2.70 -18.12 7.00
C ARG A 64 3.01 -18.79 5.67
N HIS A 65 2.74 -18.10 4.55
CA HIS A 65 2.98 -18.59 3.20
C HIS A 65 4.47 -18.73 2.88
N VAL A 66 5.29 -17.74 3.26
CA VAL A 66 6.76 -17.78 3.14
C VAL A 66 7.36 -18.93 3.96
N ARG A 67 6.84 -19.20 5.17
CA ARG A 67 7.29 -20.34 5.98
C ARG A 67 6.98 -21.70 5.34
N ALA A 68 5.98 -21.76 4.47
CA ALA A 68 5.57 -22.97 3.77
C ALA A 68 6.40 -23.24 2.50
N ILE A 69 7.35 -22.36 2.14
CA ILE A 69 8.30 -22.61 1.05
C ILE A 69 9.04 -23.93 1.29
N PRO A 70 9.02 -24.87 0.32
CA PRO A 70 9.83 -26.08 0.38
C PRO A 70 11.30 -25.74 0.63
N ARG A 71 11.85 -26.32 1.70
CA ARG A 71 13.25 -26.11 2.08
C ARG A 71 14.09 -27.19 1.42
N PRO A 72 15.21 -26.85 0.76
CA PRO A 72 16.20 -27.86 0.43
C PRO A 72 16.63 -28.56 1.72
N SER A 73 16.75 -29.89 1.67
CA SER A 73 17.17 -30.66 2.85
C SER A 73 18.57 -30.20 3.29
N ALA A 74 18.92 -30.35 4.56
CA ALA A 74 20.26 -29.98 5.07
C ALA A 74 21.42 -30.72 4.36
N ASP A 75 21.12 -31.81 3.65
CA ASP A 75 22.08 -32.58 2.84
C ASP A 75 22.30 -32.01 1.44
N THR A 76 21.47 -31.05 1.02
CA THR A 76 21.49 -30.43 -0.30
C THR A 76 22.53 -29.30 -0.33
N ARG A 77 23.82 -29.66 -0.38
CA ARG A 77 24.95 -28.72 -0.28
C ARG A 77 25.40 -28.13 -1.62
N HIS A 78 24.74 -28.44 -2.74
CA HIS A 78 25.20 -28.06 -4.08
C HIS A 78 24.13 -27.22 -4.81
N GLN A 79 24.58 -26.19 -5.51
CA GLN A 79 23.74 -25.20 -6.20
C GLN A 79 22.75 -25.85 -7.21
N GLY A 80 23.21 -26.88 -7.96
CA GLY A 80 22.35 -27.62 -8.90
C GLY A 80 21.28 -28.51 -8.24
N ASP A 81 21.37 -28.68 -6.92
CA ASP A 81 20.52 -29.56 -6.11
C ASP A 81 19.39 -28.74 -5.43
N ILE A 82 19.56 -27.42 -5.34
CA ILE A 82 18.55 -26.42 -4.90
C ILE A 82 17.65 -26.02 -6.07
N GLU A 83 18.21 -25.80 -7.26
CA GLU A 83 17.40 -25.74 -8.50
C GLU A 83 16.62 -27.05 -8.69
N ALA A 84 17.22 -28.19 -8.32
CA ALA A 84 16.51 -29.47 -8.31
C ALA A 84 15.44 -29.59 -7.20
N ALA A 85 15.54 -28.85 -6.10
CA ALA A 85 14.55 -28.85 -5.02
C ALA A 85 13.26 -28.12 -5.40
N TRP A 86 13.29 -27.23 -6.39
CA TRP A 86 12.13 -26.62 -7.03
C TRP A 86 11.86 -27.21 -8.43
N LYS A 87 12.20 -28.50 -8.65
CA LYS A 87 11.95 -29.19 -9.93
C LYS A 87 10.48 -29.25 -10.34
N ASP A 88 9.56 -29.12 -9.39
CA ASP A 88 8.14 -29.10 -9.69
C ASP A 88 7.70 -27.66 -9.98
N GLU A 89 7.85 -27.24 -11.24
CA GLU A 89 7.36 -25.93 -11.73
C GLU A 89 5.87 -25.74 -11.42
N ARG A 90 5.08 -26.82 -11.32
CA ARG A 90 3.66 -26.72 -10.95
C ARG A 90 3.49 -26.37 -9.47
N GLU A 91 4.30 -26.93 -8.59
CA GLU A 91 4.30 -26.55 -7.17
C GLU A 91 4.75 -25.09 -7.00
N LYS A 92 5.73 -24.67 -7.79
CA LYS A 92 6.19 -23.27 -7.88
C LYS A 92 5.07 -22.34 -8.29
N GLU A 93 4.41 -22.61 -9.41
CA GLU A 93 3.30 -21.82 -9.93
C GLU A 93 2.14 -21.75 -8.93
N LEU A 94 1.79 -22.87 -8.28
CA LEU A 94 0.75 -22.91 -7.27
C LEU A 94 1.10 -22.09 -6.02
N TRP A 95 2.36 -22.15 -5.57
CA TRP A 95 2.82 -21.35 -4.45
C TRP A 95 2.88 -19.87 -4.81
N SER A 96 3.39 -19.53 -6.00
CA SER A 96 3.45 -18.17 -6.53
C SER A 96 2.05 -17.57 -6.65
N GLY A 97 1.10 -18.29 -7.28
CA GLY A 97 -0.29 -17.83 -7.43
C GLY A 97 -0.96 -17.51 -6.10
N LYS A 98 -0.74 -18.34 -5.07
CA LYS A 98 -1.24 -18.05 -3.71
C LYS A 98 -0.60 -16.81 -3.08
N LEU A 99 0.68 -16.55 -3.34
CA LEU A 99 1.32 -15.32 -2.87
C LEU A 99 0.68 -14.10 -3.53
N TRP A 100 0.45 -14.16 -4.83
CA TRP A 100 -0.22 -13.10 -5.61
C TRP A 100 -1.64 -12.81 -5.11
N ASP A 101 -2.42 -13.86 -4.80
CA ASP A 101 -3.76 -13.73 -4.21
C ASP A 101 -3.77 -12.97 -2.87
N ILE A 102 -2.64 -12.96 -2.15
CA ILE A 102 -2.47 -12.20 -0.92
C ILE A 102 -1.93 -10.80 -1.22
N VAL A 103 -0.81 -10.70 -1.95
CA VAL A 103 -0.05 -9.45 -2.17
C VAL A 103 -0.88 -8.40 -2.92
N GLY A 104 -1.60 -8.78 -3.97
CA GLY A 104 -2.37 -7.84 -4.79
C GLY A 104 -3.41 -7.04 -3.98
N PRO A 105 -4.34 -7.70 -3.25
CA PRO A 105 -5.27 -7.03 -2.35
C PRO A 105 -4.58 -6.21 -1.25
N SER A 106 -3.47 -6.70 -0.68
CA SER A 106 -2.72 -5.95 0.35
C SER A 106 -2.10 -4.67 -0.20
N ALA A 107 -1.56 -4.70 -1.42
CA ALA A 107 -1.04 -3.53 -2.09
C ALA A 107 -2.15 -2.50 -2.39
N MET A 108 -3.38 -2.95 -2.67
CA MET A 108 -4.54 -2.05 -2.76
C MET A 108 -4.88 -1.42 -1.41
N ALA A 109 -4.89 -2.20 -0.33
CA ALA A 109 -5.11 -1.67 1.02
C ALA A 109 -4.06 -0.64 1.41
N ALA A 110 -2.78 -0.88 1.12
CA ALA A 110 -1.69 0.07 1.36
C ALA A 110 -1.90 1.41 0.63
N ARG A 111 -2.40 1.39 -0.62
CA ARG A 111 -2.69 2.63 -1.39
C ARG A 111 -3.75 3.51 -0.73
N THR A 112 -4.62 2.94 0.12
CA THR A 112 -5.64 3.71 0.83
C THR A 112 -5.12 4.43 2.07
N LEU A 113 -3.91 4.12 2.55
CA LEU A 113 -3.30 4.79 3.69
C LEU A 113 -3.04 6.27 3.37
N ARG A 114 -3.40 7.15 4.30
CA ARG A 114 -3.18 8.61 4.18
C ARG A 114 -1.71 8.96 4.30
N ASP A 115 -0.99 8.35 5.23
CA ASP A 115 0.44 8.61 5.45
C ASP A 115 1.25 8.16 4.22
N GLU A 116 1.83 9.11 3.51
CA GLU A 116 2.59 8.85 2.29
C GLU A 116 3.86 8.06 2.55
N ARG A 117 4.56 8.29 3.66
CA ARG A 117 5.81 7.61 3.96
C ARG A 117 5.57 6.14 4.23
N VAL A 118 4.54 5.84 5.02
CA VAL A 118 4.11 4.46 5.32
C VAL A 118 3.59 3.80 4.05
N ARG A 119 2.74 4.49 3.28
CA ARG A 119 2.21 3.98 2.02
C ARG A 119 3.32 3.59 1.05
N LEU A 120 4.30 4.46 0.83
CA LEU A 120 5.42 4.18 -0.09
C LEU A 120 6.29 3.03 0.42
N ALA A 121 6.63 3.00 1.72
CA ALA A 121 7.42 1.92 2.30
C ALA A 121 6.72 0.56 2.17
N LEU A 122 5.42 0.49 2.45
CA LEU A 122 4.65 -0.75 2.29
C LEU A 122 4.49 -1.15 0.82
N LEU A 123 4.32 -0.20 -0.10
CA LEU A 123 4.25 -0.49 -1.52
C LEU A 123 5.57 -1.05 -2.07
N GLU A 124 6.72 -0.56 -1.58
CA GLU A 124 8.02 -1.13 -1.93
C GLU A 124 8.13 -2.59 -1.46
N VAL A 125 7.70 -2.88 -0.22
CA VAL A 125 7.64 -4.26 0.30
C VAL A 125 6.76 -5.14 -0.60
N PHE A 126 5.56 -4.69 -0.97
CA PHE A 126 4.69 -5.47 -1.84
C PHE A 126 5.25 -5.65 -3.24
N ASN A 127 5.90 -4.64 -3.81
CA ASN A 127 6.54 -4.74 -5.12
C ASN A 127 7.64 -5.83 -5.13
N LEU A 128 8.47 -5.87 -4.08
CA LEU A 128 9.50 -6.90 -3.93
C LEU A 128 8.91 -8.30 -3.75
N LEU A 129 7.74 -8.43 -3.12
CA LEU A 129 7.04 -9.71 -2.95
C LEU A 129 6.29 -10.14 -4.22
N GLU A 130 5.77 -9.19 -4.98
CA GLU A 130 5.07 -9.41 -6.25
C GLU A 130 6.04 -9.98 -7.29
N ASP A 131 7.20 -9.36 -7.43
CA ASP A 131 8.25 -9.76 -8.37
C ASP A 131 9.33 -10.64 -7.73
N TRP A 132 8.92 -11.48 -6.78
CA TRP A 132 9.82 -12.34 -6.01
C TRP A 132 10.67 -13.28 -6.88
N GLU A 133 10.24 -13.59 -8.09
CA GLU A 133 10.97 -14.45 -9.03
C GLU A 133 12.29 -13.81 -9.48
N LEU A 134 12.33 -12.48 -9.65
CA LEU A 134 13.58 -11.76 -9.96
C LEU A 134 14.58 -11.88 -8.80
N LEU A 135 14.07 -11.83 -7.57
CA LEU A 135 14.87 -12.08 -6.37
C LEU A 135 15.30 -13.54 -6.30
N PHE A 136 14.43 -14.48 -6.67
CA PHE A 136 14.77 -15.91 -6.70
C PHE A 136 15.97 -16.16 -7.61
N TYR A 137 16.01 -15.60 -8.82
CA TYR A 137 17.18 -15.77 -9.71
C TYR A 137 18.46 -15.25 -9.07
N THR A 138 18.41 -14.08 -8.44
CA THR A 138 19.55 -13.46 -7.78
C THR A 138 20.05 -14.29 -6.58
N TYR A 139 19.12 -14.84 -5.80
CA TYR A 139 19.43 -15.52 -4.54
C TYR A 139 19.42 -17.05 -4.61
N SER A 140 19.09 -17.63 -5.76
CA SER A 140 19.08 -19.08 -6.01
C SER A 140 20.44 -19.72 -5.69
N ALA A 141 21.54 -19.02 -6.02
CA ALA A 141 22.91 -19.44 -5.73
C ALA A 141 23.19 -19.62 -4.23
N TYR A 142 22.46 -18.91 -3.36
CA TYR A 142 22.61 -18.95 -1.91
C TYR A 142 21.68 -19.96 -1.23
N GLY A 143 20.87 -20.69 -2.00
CA GLY A 143 20.15 -21.86 -1.50
C GLY A 143 18.89 -21.60 -0.69
N ALA A 144 18.46 -20.35 -0.52
CA ALA A 144 17.38 -20.05 0.41
C ALA A 144 16.56 -18.78 0.06
N PRO A 145 15.81 -18.77 -1.04
CA PRO A 145 14.91 -17.65 -1.39
C PRO A 145 13.93 -17.28 -0.25
N TRP A 146 13.58 -18.25 0.60
CA TRP A 146 12.70 -18.05 1.75
C TRP A 146 13.24 -17.04 2.78
N PHE A 147 14.56 -16.93 3.01
CA PHE A 147 15.08 -15.99 4.03
C PHE A 147 14.92 -14.55 3.57
N VAL A 148 15.11 -14.30 2.26
CA VAL A 148 14.95 -12.99 1.65
C VAL A 148 13.49 -12.54 1.73
N LEU A 149 12.57 -13.43 1.32
CA LEU A 149 11.13 -13.14 1.39
C LEU A 149 10.64 -12.95 2.82
N HIS A 150 11.21 -13.70 3.78
CA HIS A 150 10.92 -13.50 5.19
C HIS A 150 11.38 -12.12 5.66
N ALA A 151 12.61 -11.72 5.32
CA ALA A 151 13.14 -10.40 5.69
C ALA A 151 12.34 -9.24 5.07
N ILE A 152 11.85 -9.41 3.84
CA ILE A 152 10.96 -8.44 3.18
C ILE A 152 9.63 -8.31 3.92
N ALA A 153 8.96 -9.44 4.18
CA ALA A 153 7.70 -9.46 4.91
C ALA A 153 7.85 -8.93 6.34
N GLU A 154 8.95 -9.26 7.02
CA GLU A 154 9.28 -8.77 8.36
C GLU A 154 9.47 -7.25 8.37
N HIS A 155 10.15 -6.68 7.38
CA HIS A 155 10.27 -5.22 7.27
C HIS A 155 8.90 -4.54 7.11
N GLY A 156 7.99 -5.14 6.34
CA GLY A 156 6.60 -4.69 6.22
C GLY A 156 5.85 -4.69 7.56
N VAL A 157 5.98 -5.77 8.35
CA VAL A 157 5.40 -5.87 9.69
C VAL A 157 5.97 -4.80 10.63
N LEU A 158 7.28 -4.62 10.64
CA LEU A 158 7.93 -3.61 11.48
C LEU A 158 7.48 -2.19 11.10
N THR A 159 7.36 -1.91 9.80
CA THR A 159 6.87 -0.63 9.27
C THR A 159 5.43 -0.36 9.71
N LEU A 160 4.53 -1.33 9.55
CA LEU A 160 3.14 -1.20 9.96
C LEU A 160 3.00 -1.05 11.49
N THR A 161 3.78 -1.81 12.26
CA THR A 161 3.78 -1.76 13.72
C THR A 161 4.30 -0.41 14.24
N ALA A 162 5.39 0.10 13.66
CA ALA A 162 5.92 1.41 14.01
C ALA A 162 4.89 2.51 13.72
N PHE A 163 4.21 2.43 12.57
CA PHE A 163 3.11 3.34 12.25
C PHE A 163 1.97 3.29 13.28
N GLN A 164 1.50 2.09 13.65
CA GLN A 164 0.44 1.92 14.66
C GLN A 164 0.85 2.45 16.04
N ARG A 165 2.14 2.47 16.36
CA ARG A 165 2.68 3.00 17.62
C ARG A 165 3.06 4.49 17.54
N GLU A 166 2.83 5.12 16.38
CA GLU A 166 3.27 6.49 16.10
C GLU A 166 4.78 6.68 16.29
N GLU A 167 5.55 5.62 16.06
CA GLU A 167 7.00 5.60 16.17
C GLU A 167 7.66 5.98 14.84
N ARG A 168 8.96 6.29 14.90
CA ARG A 168 9.77 6.48 13.69
C ARG A 168 9.80 5.19 12.88
N LEU A 169 9.63 5.30 11.56
CA LEU A 169 9.75 4.17 10.66
C LEU A 169 11.12 3.47 10.82
N PRO A 170 11.14 2.13 10.87
CA PRO A 170 12.36 1.37 11.06
C PRO A 170 13.28 1.55 9.85
N ALA A 171 14.59 1.58 10.10
CA ALA A 171 15.54 1.45 9.01
C ALA A 171 15.46 0.02 8.44
N PRO A 172 15.59 -0.15 7.11
CA PRO A 172 15.64 -1.48 6.53
C PRO A 172 16.87 -2.24 7.00
N GLY A 173 16.70 -3.54 7.26
CA GLY A 173 17.79 -4.46 7.56
C GLY A 173 18.71 -4.66 6.35
N GLU A 174 19.89 -5.26 6.59
CA GLU A 174 20.88 -5.53 5.53
C GLU A 174 20.30 -6.41 4.42
N VAL A 175 19.69 -7.54 4.78
CA VAL A 175 19.06 -8.45 3.81
C VAL A 175 17.99 -7.76 2.96
N TYR A 176 17.18 -6.88 3.57
CA TYR A 176 16.18 -6.12 2.82
C TYR A 176 16.83 -5.18 1.82
N ARG A 177 17.86 -4.44 2.25
CA ARG A 177 18.57 -3.50 1.37
C ARG A 177 19.24 -4.23 0.21
N ASP A 178 19.92 -5.33 0.50
CA ASP A 178 20.56 -6.14 -0.54
C ASP A 178 19.54 -6.67 -1.53
N ALA A 179 18.39 -7.14 -1.05
CA ALA A 179 17.31 -7.62 -1.90
C ALA A 179 16.76 -6.51 -2.80
N LYS A 180 16.53 -5.32 -2.23
CA LYS A 180 16.09 -4.15 -2.98
C LYS A 180 17.12 -3.72 -4.02
N ASP A 181 18.40 -3.64 -3.66
CA ASP A 181 19.46 -3.22 -4.58
C ASP A 181 19.63 -4.23 -5.72
N SER A 182 19.51 -5.52 -5.40
CA SER A 182 19.51 -6.61 -6.39
C SER A 182 18.31 -6.51 -7.33
N PHE A 183 17.12 -6.27 -6.77
CA PHE A 183 15.89 -6.06 -7.52
C PHE A 183 16.04 -4.88 -8.49
N ASP A 184 16.42 -3.71 -7.97
CA ASP A 184 16.60 -2.49 -8.74
C ASP A 184 17.63 -2.68 -9.86
N HIS A 185 18.68 -3.48 -9.62
CA HIS A 185 19.68 -3.82 -10.63
C HIS A 185 19.10 -4.73 -11.72
N VAL A 186 18.44 -5.83 -11.34
CA VAL A 186 17.89 -6.80 -12.29
C VAL A 186 16.75 -6.20 -13.12
N SER A 187 15.84 -5.44 -12.50
CA SER A 187 14.75 -4.77 -13.19
C SER A 187 15.26 -3.82 -14.28
N LYS A 188 16.31 -3.04 -14.00
CA LYS A 188 16.95 -2.18 -15.02
C LYS A 188 17.55 -2.97 -16.18
N LEU A 189 18.14 -4.14 -15.91
CA LEU A 189 18.69 -4.99 -16.97
C LEU A 189 17.58 -5.59 -17.85
N VAL A 190 16.46 -6.00 -17.24
CA VAL A 190 15.28 -6.50 -17.96
C VAL A 190 14.66 -5.40 -18.82
N GLU A 191 14.46 -4.21 -18.26
CA GLU A 191 13.94 -3.04 -19.00
C GLU A 191 14.83 -2.67 -20.19
N ALA A 192 16.16 -2.62 -20.00
CA ALA A 192 17.10 -2.33 -21.06
C ALA A 192 17.02 -3.37 -22.20
N ARG A 193 16.92 -4.65 -21.84
CA ARG A 193 16.78 -5.74 -22.81
C ARG A 193 15.47 -5.63 -23.61
N TRP A 194 14.35 -5.36 -22.95
CA TRP A 194 13.08 -5.18 -23.66
C TRP A 194 13.09 -3.97 -24.59
N ALA A 195 13.72 -2.87 -24.19
CA ALA A 195 13.89 -1.70 -25.06
C ALA A 195 14.73 -2.04 -26.32
N GLU A 196 15.77 -2.85 -26.18
CA GLU A 196 16.57 -3.34 -27.31
C GLU A 196 15.76 -4.28 -28.23
N GLU A 197 14.97 -5.18 -27.66
CA GLU A 197 14.11 -6.11 -28.41
C GLU A 197 13.00 -5.37 -29.16
N GLU A 198 12.36 -4.37 -28.54
CA GLU A 198 11.37 -3.49 -29.19
C GLU A 198 12.01 -2.66 -30.31
N ALA A 199 13.20 -2.10 -30.09
CA ALA A 199 13.93 -1.36 -31.12
C ALA A 199 14.30 -2.27 -32.30
N ALA A 200 14.73 -3.50 -32.03
CA ALA A 200 15.03 -4.49 -33.07
C ALA A 200 13.76 -4.92 -33.84
N GLN A 201 12.63 -5.09 -33.16
CA GLN A 201 11.35 -5.39 -33.80
C GLN A 201 10.82 -4.22 -34.64
N ALA A 202 10.95 -2.98 -34.17
CA ALA A 202 10.59 -1.78 -34.92
C ALA A 202 11.47 -1.61 -36.18
N ALA A 203 12.78 -1.87 -36.05
CA ALA A 203 13.71 -1.87 -37.18
C ALA A 203 13.39 -3.00 -38.19
N ALA A 204 13.02 -4.19 -37.71
CA ALA A 204 12.66 -5.34 -38.55
C ALA A 204 11.30 -5.19 -39.24
N SER A 205 10.35 -4.47 -38.64
CA SER A 205 9.02 -4.22 -39.18
C SER A 205 8.94 -2.96 -40.07
N GLY A 206 10.03 -2.21 -40.19
CA GLY A 206 10.11 -1.01 -41.03
C GLY A 206 9.28 0.18 -40.52
N SER A 207 8.76 0.10 -39.29
CA SER A 207 8.09 1.22 -38.63
C SER A 207 9.13 2.11 -37.96
N ALA A 208 9.31 3.33 -38.48
CA ALA A 208 10.16 4.33 -37.82
C ALA A 208 9.65 4.62 -36.39
N PRO A 209 10.53 4.79 -35.40
CA PRO A 209 10.11 5.12 -34.05
C PRO A 209 9.39 6.49 -34.04
N PRO A 210 8.27 6.64 -33.31
CA PRO A 210 7.58 7.90 -33.20
C PRO A 210 8.40 8.84 -32.30
N GLY A 211 9.24 9.66 -32.92
CA GLY A 211 10.02 10.70 -32.24
C GLY A 211 11.52 10.53 -32.40
N ALA A 212 12.03 10.91 -33.56
CA ALA A 212 13.37 11.50 -33.65
C ALA A 212 13.17 13.00 -33.97
N PRO A 213 14.00 13.90 -33.41
CA PRO A 213 13.78 15.35 -33.40
C PRO A 213 13.68 16.00 -34.78
#